data_AF-A0A9R1XRE3-F1
#
_entry.id   AF-A0A9R1XRE3-F1
#
_cell.length_a   1.000
_cell.length_b   1.000
_cell.length_c   1.000
_cell.angle_alpha   90.00
_cell.angle_beta   90.00
_cell.angle_gamma   90.00
#
_symmetry.space_group_name_H-M   'P 1'
#
loop_
_entity.id
_entity.type
_entity.pdbx_description
1 polymer ?
#
loop_
_entity_poly.entity_id
_entity_poly.type
_entity_poly.pdbx_seq_one_letter_code
_entity_poly.pdbx_strand_id
1 'polypeptide(L)'
;MSSVFPRFGFFPGLSMALISIALKLAGSQVSPELYGDSRPRLFTYWTSDAYQATGCYNLLCSGFIQTNSRIAIGAAISPLSEFEGSQFDVTIVIWKDPKLGNWWMGFGENTLVGYWPAELFTHLADRATMVEWGGEVVNSRANGEHTSTGMGSGHFAEDGFGKASYFRNLEIVDSDNSLISAHDISTLAENNNCYNIKSSSSSQWGTYFYYGGPGRNDQCR
;
A
#
# COMPACT_ATOMS: atom_id res chain seq x y z
N MET A 1 -9.46 -17.41 -4.49
CA MET A 1 -8.80 -16.54 -3.49
C MET A 1 -7.91 -15.60 -4.27
N SER A 2 -7.80 -14.34 -3.86
CA SER A 2 -6.77 -13.45 -4.42
C SER A 2 -6.15 -12.73 -3.25
N SER A 3 -4.85 -12.94 -3.10
CA SER A 3 -3.99 -12.29 -2.11
C SER A 3 -3.10 -11.29 -2.83
N VAL A 4 -2.26 -10.58 -2.09
CA VAL A 4 -1.36 -9.61 -2.70
C VAL A 4 0.05 -9.72 -2.15
N PHE A 5 1.04 -9.73 -3.05
CA PHE A 5 2.46 -9.72 -2.76
C PHE A 5 3.12 -8.64 -3.60
N PRO A 6 3.61 -7.56 -2.97
CA PRO A 6 4.58 -6.73 -3.65
C PRO A 6 5.73 -6.36 -2.72
N ARG A 7 6.83 -5.97 -3.33
CA ARG A 7 7.86 -5.21 -2.65
C ARG A 7 7.70 -3.74 -2.98
N PHE A 8 7.58 -2.88 -1.98
CA PHE A 8 7.48 -1.43 -2.22
C PHE A 8 8.60 -0.66 -1.52
N GLY A 9 9.14 0.32 -2.22
CA GLY A 9 10.24 1.15 -1.73
C GLY A 9 9.75 2.24 -0.77
N PHE A 10 10.48 2.47 0.31
CA PHE A 10 10.15 3.55 1.25
C PHE A 10 10.91 4.81 0.90
N PHE A 11 10.25 5.88 0.51
CA PHE A 11 10.89 7.19 0.45
C PHE A 11 10.35 8.11 1.56
N PRO A 12 11.16 9.03 2.08
CA PRO A 12 10.67 10.08 2.95
C PRO A 12 9.72 10.99 2.17
N GLY A 13 8.44 11.03 2.55
CA GLY A 13 7.42 11.84 1.90
C GLY A 13 6.03 11.66 2.51
N LEU A 14 5.18 12.69 2.41
CA LEU A 14 3.93 12.87 3.16
C LEU A 14 2.72 12.06 2.64
N SER A 15 2.92 10.88 2.05
CA SER A 15 1.83 10.15 1.38
C SER A 15 1.87 8.63 1.63
N MET A 16 0.72 7.99 1.36
CA MET A 16 0.48 6.58 1.60
C MET A 16 0.93 5.73 0.40
N ALA A 17 1.62 4.63 0.67
CA ALA A 17 1.80 3.49 -0.22
C ALA A 17 0.94 2.36 0.34
N LEU A 18 0.04 1.81 -0.47
CA LEU A 18 -0.95 0.83 0.00
C LEU A 18 -1.14 -0.32 -0.98
N ILE A 19 -1.52 -1.44 -0.39
CA ILE A 19 -2.04 -2.62 -1.06
C ILE A 19 -3.50 -2.72 -0.66
N SER A 20 -4.41 -2.71 -1.63
CA SER A 20 -5.84 -2.83 -1.40
C SER A 20 -6.37 -4.18 -1.88
N ILE A 21 -7.19 -4.81 -1.03
CA ILE A 21 -8.07 -5.93 -1.41
C ILE A 21 -9.51 -5.51 -1.12
N ALA A 22 -10.11 -4.76 -2.06
CA ALA A 22 -11.47 -4.19 -2.08
C ALA A 22 -11.92 -3.33 -0.86
N LEU A 23 -11.44 -3.64 0.34
CA LEU A 23 -11.93 -3.18 1.64
C LEU A 23 -10.84 -3.25 2.75
N LYS A 24 -9.66 -3.80 2.44
CA LYS A 24 -8.51 -3.96 3.36
C LYS A 24 -7.29 -3.32 2.76
N LEU A 25 -6.56 -2.55 3.57
CA LEU A 25 -5.36 -1.86 3.18
C LEU A 25 -4.22 -2.19 4.14
N ALA A 26 -3.03 -2.42 3.58
CA ALA A 26 -1.80 -2.42 4.35
C ALA A 26 -0.67 -1.78 3.54
N GLY A 27 0.25 -1.13 4.25
CA GLY A 27 1.39 -0.49 3.60
C GLY A 27 2.06 0.53 4.50
N SER A 28 2.62 1.58 3.89
CA SER A 28 3.21 2.72 4.60
C SER A 28 2.30 3.92 4.51
N GLN A 29 2.14 4.65 5.60
CA GLN A 29 1.42 5.92 5.62
C GLN A 29 2.21 6.96 6.38
N VAL A 30 2.14 8.21 5.93
CA VAL A 30 2.43 9.37 6.77
C VAL A 30 1.11 10.06 7.10
N SER A 31 0.80 10.16 8.40
CA SER A 31 -0.39 10.85 8.88
C SER A 31 -0.07 11.60 10.18
N PRO A 32 0.30 12.89 10.08
CA PRO A 32 0.60 13.71 11.24
C PRO A 32 -0.58 13.83 12.20
N GLU A 33 -1.80 13.83 11.68
CA GLU A 33 -3.02 13.87 12.50
C GLU A 33 -3.19 12.59 13.34
N LEU A 34 -2.88 11.42 12.77
CA LEU A 34 -3.03 10.14 13.46
C LEU A 34 -1.87 9.84 14.42
N TYR A 35 -0.65 10.20 14.03
CA TYR A 35 0.57 9.75 14.72
C TYR A 35 1.32 10.87 15.47
N GLY A 36 0.96 12.13 15.26
CA GLY A 36 1.63 13.29 15.86
C GLY A 36 3.02 13.59 15.28
N ASP A 37 3.44 12.88 14.22
CA ASP A 37 4.71 13.10 13.52
C ASP A 37 4.58 12.83 12.00
N SER A 38 5.60 13.23 11.24
CA SER A 38 5.66 13.05 9.79
C SER A 38 6.47 11.82 9.37
N ARG A 39 6.65 10.82 10.25
CA ARG A 39 7.42 9.63 9.92
C ARG A 39 6.56 8.61 9.18
N PRO A 40 7.07 7.97 8.12
CA PRO A 40 6.40 6.83 7.50
C PRO A 40 6.20 5.71 8.52
N ARG A 41 4.97 5.22 8.62
CA ARG A 41 4.57 4.17 9.57
C ARG A 41 3.90 3.02 8.84
N LEU A 42 4.21 1.81 9.27
CA LEU A 42 3.49 0.62 8.82
C LEU A 42 2.06 0.75 9.33
N PHE A 43 1.08 0.73 8.45
CA PHE A 43 -0.32 0.87 8.84
C PHE A 43 -1.15 -0.27 8.26
N THR A 44 -2.28 -0.50 8.92
CA THR A 44 -3.38 -1.26 8.35
C THR A 44 -4.64 -0.42 8.43
N TYR A 45 -5.51 -0.61 7.45
CA TYR A 45 -6.87 -0.10 7.50
C TYR A 45 -7.83 -1.17 7.00
N TRP A 46 -9.03 -1.22 7.56
CA TRP A 46 -10.10 -2.03 7.01
C TRP A 46 -11.42 -1.28 7.10
N THR A 47 -12.30 -1.56 6.17
CA THR A 47 -13.70 -1.13 6.14
C THR A 47 -14.55 -2.32 5.67
N SER A 48 -15.84 -2.35 5.98
CA SER A 48 -16.78 -3.34 5.45
C SER A 48 -17.73 -2.76 4.39
N ASP A 49 -17.71 -1.43 4.21
CA ASP A 49 -18.70 -0.68 3.45
C ASP A 49 -18.07 0.43 2.59
N ALA A 50 -16.83 0.21 2.13
CA ALA A 50 -16.12 1.13 1.23
C ALA A 50 -16.07 2.57 1.75
N TYR A 51 -15.63 2.73 3.01
CA TYR A 51 -15.43 4.03 3.68
C TYR A 51 -16.70 4.83 3.97
N GLN A 52 -17.89 4.20 3.96
CA GLN A 52 -19.14 4.91 4.21
C GLN A 52 -19.36 5.19 5.70
N ALA A 53 -19.36 4.16 6.54
CA ALA A 53 -19.58 4.27 7.97
C ALA A 53 -18.64 3.38 8.80
N THR A 54 -18.18 2.27 8.24
CA THR A 54 -17.24 1.36 8.92
C THR A 54 -15.81 1.63 8.47
N GLY A 55 -14.87 1.46 9.40
CA GLY A 55 -13.50 1.83 9.14
C GLY A 55 -12.66 1.74 10.39
N CYS A 56 -11.44 1.26 10.28
CA CYS A 56 -10.54 1.21 11.41
C CYS A 56 -9.09 1.27 11.00
N TYR A 57 -8.36 2.20 11.60
CA TYR A 57 -6.92 2.27 11.51
C TYR A 57 -6.26 1.38 12.56
N ASN A 58 -5.26 0.62 12.13
CA ASN A 58 -4.34 -0.10 12.99
C ASN A 58 -5.07 -0.96 14.03
N LEU A 59 -4.71 -0.79 15.31
CA LEU A 59 -5.30 -1.45 16.47
C LEU A 59 -6.21 -0.49 17.26
N LEU A 60 -6.65 0.62 16.66
CA LEU A 60 -7.48 1.62 17.36
C LEU A 60 -8.90 1.13 17.65
N CYS A 61 -9.32 0.07 16.96
CA CYS A 61 -10.57 -0.62 17.24
C CYS A 61 -10.42 -2.13 16.98
N SER A 62 -11.45 -2.88 17.36
CA SER A 62 -11.54 -4.31 17.12
C SER A 62 -11.66 -4.60 15.62
N GLY A 63 -10.64 -5.21 15.02
CA GLY A 63 -10.78 -5.77 13.68
C GLY A 63 -9.51 -6.32 13.04
N PHE A 64 -8.33 -5.85 13.44
CA PHE A 64 -7.08 -6.54 13.16
C PHE A 64 -6.55 -7.16 14.45
N ILE A 65 -6.27 -8.46 14.42
CA ILE A 65 -5.72 -9.22 15.55
C ILE A 65 -4.24 -9.42 15.28
N GLN A 66 -3.41 -8.61 15.94
CA GLN A 66 -1.96 -8.79 15.90
C GLN A 66 -1.55 -10.00 16.75
N THR A 67 -0.84 -10.94 16.14
CA THR A 67 -0.42 -12.20 16.80
C THR A 67 1.07 -12.21 17.14
N ASN A 68 1.82 -11.23 16.64
CA ASN A 68 3.27 -11.16 16.77
C ASN A 68 3.72 -9.78 17.26
N SER A 69 4.62 -9.73 18.24
CA SER A 69 5.17 -8.48 18.78
C SER A 69 6.47 -8.01 18.12
N ARG A 70 7.03 -8.77 17.17
CA ARG A 70 8.25 -8.38 16.42
C ARG A 70 8.01 -7.21 15.47
N ILE A 71 6.82 -7.16 14.88
CA ILE A 71 6.40 -6.09 13.97
C ILE A 71 5.21 -5.41 14.60
N ALA A 72 5.35 -4.13 14.92
CA ALA A 72 4.27 -3.34 15.51
C ALA A 72 3.55 -2.55 14.42
N ILE A 73 2.24 -2.77 14.29
CA ILE A 73 1.39 -1.92 13.45
C ILE A 73 1.35 -0.51 14.06
N GLY A 74 1.50 0.50 13.21
CA GLY A 74 1.65 1.90 13.57
C GLY A 74 3.09 2.31 13.92
N ALA A 75 4.06 1.38 13.92
CA ALA A 75 5.45 1.73 14.19
C ALA A 75 6.11 2.44 12.99
N ALA A 76 7.05 3.33 13.31
CA ALA A 76 7.84 4.03 12.29
C ALA A 76 8.72 3.03 11.53
N ILE A 77 8.74 3.19 10.21
CA ILE A 77 9.51 2.35 9.31
C ILE A 77 10.94 2.90 9.23
N SER A 78 11.92 2.00 9.33
CA SER A 78 13.34 2.32 9.23
C SER A 78 14.11 1.09 8.77
N PRO A 79 15.15 1.24 7.93
CA PRO A 79 15.60 2.49 7.29
C PRO A 79 14.69 2.96 6.14
N LEU A 80 14.86 4.21 5.70
CA LEU A 80 14.17 4.79 4.54
C LEU A 80 15.14 4.90 3.36
N SER A 81 14.62 4.80 2.14
CA SER A 81 15.39 5.04 0.90
C SER A 81 15.74 6.51 0.75
N GLU A 82 16.84 6.75 0.04
CA GLU A 82 17.38 8.08 -0.22
C GLU A 82 17.35 8.39 -1.71
N PHE A 83 17.15 9.67 -2.07
CA PHE A 83 17.20 10.10 -3.46
C PHE A 83 18.61 9.87 -4.05
N GLU A 84 18.68 9.14 -5.16
CA GLU A 84 19.93 8.69 -5.80
C GLU A 84 20.88 7.94 -4.85
N GLY A 85 20.34 7.38 -3.76
CA GLY A 85 21.09 6.72 -2.70
C GLY A 85 20.63 5.29 -2.44
N SER A 86 20.80 4.87 -1.20
CA SER A 86 20.40 3.52 -0.77
C SER A 86 18.90 3.33 -0.90
N GLN A 87 18.48 2.18 -1.43
CA GLN A 87 17.07 1.83 -1.66
C GLN A 87 16.69 0.67 -0.75
N PHE A 88 15.58 0.81 -0.03
CA PHE A 88 15.03 -0.19 0.86
C PHE A 88 13.58 -0.46 0.50
N ASP A 89 13.23 -1.74 0.44
CA ASP A 89 11.88 -2.21 0.24
C ASP A 89 11.50 -3.30 1.24
N VAL A 90 10.20 -3.47 1.44
CA VAL A 90 9.65 -4.61 2.18
C VAL A 90 8.63 -5.33 1.36
N THR A 91 8.51 -6.61 1.67
CA THR A 91 7.41 -7.46 1.22
C THR A 91 6.24 -7.35 2.19
N ILE A 92 5.03 -7.13 1.68
CA ILE A 92 3.79 -7.34 2.44
C ILE A 92 2.96 -8.39 1.73
N VAL A 93 2.36 -9.28 2.52
CA VAL A 93 1.56 -10.38 2.01
C VAL A 93 0.21 -10.34 2.69
N ILE A 94 -0.88 -10.36 1.93
CA ILE A 94 -2.22 -10.49 2.50
C ILE A 94 -2.96 -11.62 1.81
N TRP A 95 -3.26 -12.72 2.50
CA TRP A 95 -3.93 -13.89 1.94
C TRP A 95 -5.07 -14.39 2.80
N LYS A 96 -5.95 -15.19 2.22
CA LYS A 96 -7.07 -15.80 2.94
C LYS A 96 -6.69 -17.21 3.38
N ASP A 97 -6.91 -17.52 4.65
CA ASP A 97 -6.81 -18.87 5.18
C ASP A 97 -7.93 -19.75 4.60
N PRO A 98 -7.63 -20.84 3.87
CA PRO A 98 -8.65 -21.72 3.33
C PRO A 98 -9.41 -22.53 4.39
N LYS A 99 -8.85 -22.67 5.60
CA LYS A 99 -9.46 -23.47 6.68
C LYS A 99 -10.38 -22.63 7.55
N LEU A 100 -9.89 -21.49 8.03
CA LEU A 100 -10.62 -20.63 8.98
C LEU A 100 -11.28 -19.43 8.30
N GLY A 101 -10.94 -19.11 7.06
CA GLY A 101 -11.49 -17.96 6.32
C GLY A 101 -10.89 -16.60 6.69
N ASN A 102 -10.06 -16.54 7.73
CA ASN A 102 -9.39 -15.32 8.17
C ASN A 102 -8.43 -14.78 7.11
N TRP A 103 -8.27 -13.47 7.05
CA TRP A 103 -7.33 -12.81 6.15
C TRP A 103 -6.05 -12.52 6.91
N TRP A 104 -4.97 -13.23 6.60
CA TRP A 104 -3.68 -13.08 7.25
C TRP A 104 -2.83 -12.00 6.56
N MET A 105 -2.05 -11.30 7.38
CA MET A 105 -1.02 -10.36 6.94
C MET A 105 0.36 -10.84 7.37
N GLY A 106 1.27 -10.93 6.40
CA GLY A 106 2.68 -11.17 6.57
C GLY A 106 3.51 -9.93 6.22
N PHE A 107 4.68 -9.81 6.85
CA PHE A 107 5.65 -8.75 6.62
C PHE A 107 7.06 -9.36 6.46
N GLY A 108 7.77 -8.94 5.41
CA GLY A 108 9.03 -9.58 5.01
C GLY A 108 8.82 -11.01 4.52
N GLU A 109 9.83 -11.86 4.66
CA GLU A 109 9.81 -13.20 4.06
C GLU A 109 9.00 -14.22 4.86
N ASN A 110 9.01 -14.16 6.20
CA ASN A 110 8.42 -15.21 7.05
C ASN A 110 7.81 -14.71 8.37
N THR A 111 7.46 -13.42 8.46
CA THR A 111 6.90 -12.87 9.70
C THR A 111 5.39 -12.68 9.57
N LEU A 112 4.62 -13.57 10.20
CA LEU A 112 3.20 -13.33 10.44
C LEU A 112 3.04 -12.15 11.38
N VAL A 113 2.24 -11.17 10.99
CA VAL A 113 1.94 -10.00 11.83
C VAL A 113 0.62 -10.21 12.57
N GLY A 114 -0.41 -10.65 11.85
CA GLY A 114 -1.74 -10.80 12.39
C GLY A 114 -2.75 -11.12 11.29
N TYR A 115 -4.04 -11.03 11.63
CA TYR A 115 -5.12 -11.30 10.69
C TYR A 115 -6.35 -10.43 10.93
N TRP A 116 -7.15 -10.24 9.90
CA TRP A 116 -8.52 -9.77 10.00
C TRP A 116 -9.47 -10.98 10.08
N PRO A 117 -10.38 -11.03 11.06
CA PRO A 117 -11.40 -12.07 11.17
C PRO A 117 -12.29 -12.15 9.91
N ALA A 118 -12.71 -13.36 9.56
CA ALA A 118 -13.55 -13.61 8.39
C ALA A 118 -14.90 -12.87 8.46
N GLU A 119 -15.43 -12.71 9.67
CA GLU A 119 -16.75 -12.13 9.96
C GLU A 119 -16.85 -10.65 9.58
N LEU A 120 -15.71 -9.97 9.43
CA LEU A 120 -15.68 -8.55 9.03
C LEU A 120 -16.07 -8.33 7.57
N PHE A 121 -16.03 -9.36 6.71
CA PHE A 121 -16.19 -9.18 5.28
C PHE A 121 -17.20 -10.16 4.68
N THR A 122 -18.39 -9.66 4.40
CA THR A 122 -19.43 -10.40 3.66
C THR A 122 -19.13 -10.47 2.17
N HIS A 123 -18.70 -9.36 1.56
CA HIS A 123 -18.38 -9.28 0.13
C HIS A 123 -17.05 -9.94 -0.26
N LEU A 124 -16.19 -10.24 0.71
CA LEU A 124 -14.93 -10.97 0.53
C LEU A 124 -14.96 -12.35 1.22
N ALA A 125 -16.16 -12.85 1.53
CA ALA A 125 -16.33 -14.12 2.22
C ALA A 125 -15.77 -15.29 1.41
N ASP A 126 -15.80 -15.23 0.07
CA ASP A 126 -15.29 -16.27 -0.81
C ASP A 126 -13.88 -15.95 -1.33
N ARG A 127 -13.73 -14.85 -2.06
CA ARG A 127 -12.50 -14.40 -2.71
C ARG A 127 -12.48 -12.88 -2.87
N ALA A 128 -11.30 -12.34 -3.15
CA ALA A 128 -11.19 -10.99 -3.65
C ALA A 128 -11.59 -10.92 -5.13
N THR A 129 -12.30 -9.87 -5.50
CA THR A 129 -12.70 -9.57 -6.89
C THR A 129 -11.76 -8.56 -7.54
N MET A 130 -11.06 -7.77 -6.73
CA MET A 130 -10.12 -6.74 -7.18
C MET A 130 -8.94 -6.68 -6.21
N VAL A 131 -7.75 -6.47 -6.78
CA VAL A 131 -6.51 -6.23 -6.08
C VAL A 131 -5.90 -4.97 -6.67
N GLU A 132 -5.47 -4.05 -5.81
CA GLU A 132 -4.85 -2.81 -6.24
C GLU A 132 -3.55 -2.57 -5.46
N TRP A 133 -2.64 -1.90 -6.13
CA TRP A 133 -1.37 -1.43 -5.59
C TRP A 133 -1.21 0.02 -5.97
N GLY A 134 -0.77 0.86 -5.04
CA GLY A 134 -0.49 2.24 -5.39
C GLY A 134 -0.33 3.12 -4.17
N GLY A 135 -0.77 4.36 -4.32
CA GLY A 135 -0.74 5.34 -3.26
C GLY A 135 -1.97 6.23 -3.29
N GLU A 136 -2.26 6.80 -2.12
CA GLU A 136 -3.39 7.71 -1.93
C GLU A 136 -2.89 8.99 -1.26
N VAL A 137 -3.48 10.11 -1.67
CA VAL A 137 -3.24 11.41 -1.05
C VAL A 137 -4.58 12.09 -0.79
N VAL A 138 -4.81 12.47 0.46
CA VAL A 138 -5.96 13.29 0.82
C VAL A 138 -5.74 14.71 0.31
N ASN A 139 -6.67 15.20 -0.51
CA ASN A 139 -6.67 16.56 -1.02
C ASN A 139 -8.00 17.24 -0.68
N SER A 140 -8.06 17.97 0.44
CA SER A 140 -9.26 18.69 0.87
C SER A 140 -9.53 19.97 0.10
N ARG A 141 -8.60 20.42 -0.76
CA ARG A 141 -8.65 21.71 -1.47
C ARG A 141 -9.07 22.89 -0.58
N ALA A 142 -8.54 22.96 0.65
CA ALA A 142 -8.97 23.95 1.65
C ALA A 142 -8.98 25.41 1.15
N ASN A 143 -8.11 25.76 0.19
CA ASN A 143 -8.03 27.09 -0.42
C ASN A 143 -8.39 27.10 -1.92
N GLY A 144 -9.10 26.08 -2.42
CA GLY A 144 -9.37 25.90 -3.85
C GLY A 144 -8.19 25.35 -4.67
N GLU A 145 -7.05 25.12 -4.03
CA GLU A 145 -5.82 24.61 -4.63
C GLU A 145 -5.58 23.14 -4.28
N HIS A 146 -4.86 22.44 -5.15
CA HIS A 146 -4.38 21.10 -4.91
C HIS A 146 -3.40 21.06 -3.73
N THR A 147 -3.37 19.95 -2.99
CA THR A 147 -2.39 19.76 -1.92
C THR A 147 -0.96 19.74 -2.44
N SER A 148 -0.03 20.28 -1.64
CA SER A 148 1.43 20.23 -1.86
C SER A 148 2.08 18.96 -1.29
N THR A 149 1.27 18.01 -0.82
CA THR A 149 1.73 16.71 -0.35
C THR A 149 2.36 15.91 -1.48
N GLY A 150 3.65 15.59 -1.36
CA GLY A 150 4.30 14.67 -2.30
C GLY A 150 3.87 13.22 -2.09
N MET A 151 3.64 12.49 -3.19
CA MET A 151 3.39 11.04 -3.19
C MET A 151 4.71 10.27 -3.29
N GLY A 152 4.90 9.30 -2.39
CA GLY A 152 6.14 8.50 -2.35
C GLY A 152 7.36 9.40 -2.08
N SER A 153 8.27 9.47 -3.05
CA SER A 153 9.44 10.35 -2.99
C SER A 153 9.16 11.80 -3.39
N GLY A 154 7.95 12.11 -3.87
CA GLY A 154 7.61 13.40 -4.47
C GLY A 154 8.05 13.53 -5.93
N HIS A 155 8.67 12.51 -6.51
CA HIS A 155 9.10 12.47 -7.91
C HIS A 155 8.12 11.70 -8.78
N PHE A 156 8.02 12.08 -10.06
CA PHE A 156 7.19 11.39 -11.03
C PHE A 156 7.79 10.03 -11.43
N ALA A 157 6.94 9.14 -11.92
CA ALA A 157 7.26 7.77 -12.27
C ALA A 157 8.38 7.64 -13.33
N GLU A 158 8.55 8.64 -14.20
CA GLU A 158 9.58 8.67 -15.23
C GLU A 158 11.00 8.75 -14.67
N ASP A 159 11.18 9.27 -13.45
CA ASP A 159 12.49 9.39 -12.83
C ASP A 159 13.09 8.02 -12.46
N GLY A 160 12.25 6.98 -12.34
CA GLY A 160 12.68 5.58 -12.22
C GLY A 160 13.41 5.23 -10.92
N PHE A 161 14.16 4.13 -10.95
CA PHE A 161 14.81 3.57 -9.76
C PHE A 161 15.80 4.55 -9.11
N GLY A 162 15.79 4.61 -7.78
CA GLY A 162 16.62 5.53 -7.01
C GLY A 162 15.99 6.91 -6.82
N LYS A 163 14.92 7.24 -7.56
CA LYS A 163 14.30 8.58 -7.53
C LYS A 163 12.80 8.50 -7.27
N ALA A 164 12.09 7.71 -8.05
CA ALA A 164 10.66 7.47 -7.90
C ALA A 164 10.38 6.31 -6.93
N SER A 165 9.24 6.37 -6.25
CA SER A 165 8.74 5.22 -5.49
C SER A 165 8.28 4.11 -6.43
N TYR A 166 8.32 2.87 -5.97
CA TYR A 166 8.01 1.72 -6.79
C TYR A 166 7.30 0.63 -6.01
N PHE A 167 6.53 -0.18 -6.74
CA PHE A 167 6.17 -1.53 -6.35
C PHE A 167 6.78 -2.50 -7.37
N ARG A 168 7.39 -3.59 -6.92
CA ARG A 168 7.96 -4.65 -7.74
C ARG A 168 7.56 -6.03 -7.27
N ASN A 169 7.76 -7.03 -8.11
CA ASN A 169 7.34 -8.41 -7.87
C ASN A 169 5.86 -8.47 -7.48
N LEU A 170 5.00 -7.85 -8.30
CA LEU A 170 3.56 -7.92 -8.09
C LEU A 170 3.07 -9.34 -8.33
N GLU A 171 2.54 -9.97 -7.29
CA GLU A 171 2.01 -11.33 -7.32
C GLU A 171 0.69 -11.42 -6.57
N ILE A 172 -0.10 -12.43 -6.93
CA ILE A 172 -1.36 -12.79 -6.30
C ILE A 172 -1.31 -14.26 -5.87
N VAL A 173 -1.87 -14.60 -4.71
CA VAL A 173 -2.07 -16.01 -4.34
C VAL A 173 -3.39 -16.51 -4.92
N ASP A 174 -3.32 -17.66 -5.58
CA ASP A 174 -4.44 -18.34 -6.22
C ASP A 174 -5.25 -19.22 -5.24
N SER A 175 -6.09 -20.11 -5.77
CA SER A 175 -6.88 -21.05 -4.98
C SER A 175 -6.05 -22.15 -4.31
N ASP A 176 -4.86 -22.45 -4.83
CA ASP A 176 -3.99 -23.53 -4.37
C ASP A 176 -2.95 -23.01 -3.36
N ASN A 177 -3.13 -21.78 -2.88
CA ASN A 177 -2.18 -21.05 -2.05
C ASN A 177 -0.80 -20.87 -2.70
N SER A 178 -0.74 -20.81 -4.04
CA SER A 178 0.48 -20.57 -4.82
C SER A 178 0.57 -19.12 -5.28
N LEU A 179 1.78 -18.56 -5.27
CA LEU A 179 2.06 -17.22 -5.79
C LEU A 179 2.11 -17.25 -7.32
N ILE A 180 1.34 -16.38 -7.95
CA ILE A 180 1.31 -16.17 -9.39
C ILE A 180 1.65 -14.70 -9.66
N SER A 181 2.59 -14.46 -10.58
CA SER A 181 2.88 -13.10 -11.03
C SER A 181 1.65 -12.42 -11.62
N ALA A 182 1.40 -11.18 -11.19
CA ALA A 182 0.35 -10.37 -11.78
C ALA A 182 0.76 -9.99 -13.21
N HIS A 183 -0.10 -10.27 -14.17
CA HIS A 183 0.07 -9.89 -15.57
C HIS A 183 -1.07 -8.95 -15.99
N ASP A 184 -0.85 -8.18 -17.06
CA ASP A 184 -1.86 -7.29 -17.64
C ASP A 184 -2.48 -6.28 -16.65
N ILE A 185 -1.65 -5.71 -15.77
CA ILE A 185 -2.10 -4.68 -14.81
C ILE A 185 -2.54 -3.42 -15.54
N SER A 186 -3.68 -2.86 -15.12
CA SER A 186 -4.11 -1.52 -15.52
C SER A 186 -3.55 -0.47 -14.56
N THR A 187 -3.21 0.70 -15.11
CA THR A 187 -2.74 1.84 -14.32
C THR A 187 -3.76 2.96 -14.34
N LEU A 188 -4.01 3.58 -13.20
CA LEU A 188 -4.92 4.71 -13.05
C LEU A 188 -4.25 5.82 -12.23
N ALA A 189 -4.37 7.05 -12.69
CA ALA A 189 -4.04 8.25 -11.94
C ALA A 189 -5.06 9.34 -12.29
N GLU A 190 -5.62 9.99 -11.27
CA GLU A 190 -6.70 10.98 -11.46
C GLU A 190 -6.22 12.22 -12.23
N ASN A 191 -5.00 12.67 -11.93
CA ASN A 191 -4.35 13.76 -12.63
C ASN A 191 -2.85 13.52 -12.74
N ASN A 192 -2.40 13.12 -13.93
CA ASN A 192 -1.00 12.81 -14.25
C ASN A 192 -0.04 13.98 -14.01
N ASN A 193 -0.53 15.23 -13.99
CA ASN A 193 0.33 16.38 -13.70
C ASN A 193 0.58 16.55 -12.20
N CYS A 194 -0.21 15.94 -11.32
CA CYS A 194 -0.05 15.98 -9.86
C CYS A 194 0.74 14.77 -9.37
N TYR A 195 0.27 13.60 -9.79
CA TYR A 195 0.88 12.30 -9.51
C TYR A 195 0.66 11.40 -10.73
N ASN A 196 1.66 10.58 -11.07
CA ASN A 196 1.52 9.63 -12.16
C ASN A 196 2.07 8.25 -11.78
N ILE A 197 1.84 7.32 -12.69
CA ILE A 197 2.19 5.91 -12.54
C ILE A 197 2.66 5.37 -13.89
N LYS A 198 3.68 4.53 -13.87
CA LYS A 198 4.24 3.90 -15.07
C LYS A 198 4.60 2.45 -14.79
N SER A 199 3.84 1.53 -15.38
CA SER A 199 4.09 0.09 -15.28
C SER A 199 5.12 -0.40 -16.31
N SER A 200 5.80 -1.48 -15.94
CA SER A 200 6.75 -2.19 -16.80
C SER A 200 6.95 -3.63 -16.27
N SER A 201 7.74 -4.42 -16.97
CA SER A 201 8.10 -5.77 -16.55
C SER A 201 9.54 -6.10 -16.89
N SER A 202 10.20 -6.90 -16.05
CA SER A 202 11.53 -7.43 -16.31
C SER A 202 11.75 -8.76 -15.58
N SER A 203 12.74 -9.54 -15.99
CA SER A 203 13.09 -10.79 -15.32
C SER A 203 13.55 -10.59 -13.87
N GLN A 204 14.16 -9.45 -13.55
CA GLN A 204 14.68 -9.16 -12.22
C GLN A 204 13.61 -8.59 -11.27
N TRP A 205 12.67 -7.79 -11.80
CA TRP A 205 11.67 -7.08 -11.00
C TRP A 205 10.26 -7.68 -11.12
N GLY A 206 10.08 -8.73 -11.93
CA GLY A 206 8.76 -9.23 -12.29
C GLY A 206 7.93 -8.16 -12.98
N THR A 207 6.63 -8.16 -12.74
CA THR A 207 5.76 -7.01 -13.04
C THR A 207 5.95 -5.96 -11.95
N TYR A 208 6.13 -4.70 -12.35
CA TYR A 208 6.41 -3.59 -11.44
C TYR A 208 5.87 -2.27 -11.99
N PHE A 209 5.81 -1.25 -11.15
CA PHE A 209 5.56 0.12 -11.59
C PHE A 209 6.30 1.13 -10.72
N TYR A 210 6.62 2.28 -11.32
CA TYR A 210 6.98 3.49 -10.59
C TYR A 210 5.75 4.36 -10.40
N TYR A 211 5.71 5.10 -9.31
CA TYR A 211 4.63 6.02 -9.00
C TYR A 211 5.14 7.17 -8.12
N GLY A 212 4.42 8.28 -8.14
CA GLY A 212 4.68 9.41 -7.27
C GLY A 212 4.32 10.73 -7.92
N GLY A 213 4.80 11.81 -7.33
CA GLY A 213 4.66 13.17 -7.83
C GLY A 213 4.63 14.18 -6.71
N PRO A 214 4.90 15.46 -7.00
CA PRO A 214 5.06 16.49 -5.97
C PRO A 214 3.72 17.03 -5.44
N GLY A 215 2.59 16.59 -6.00
CA GLY A 215 1.30 17.24 -5.76
C GLY A 215 1.24 18.57 -6.50
N ARG A 216 0.91 19.66 -5.79
CA ARG A 216 0.75 21.00 -6.38
C ARG A 216 2.05 21.48 -7.04
N ASN A 217 1.98 21.82 -8.32
CA ASN A 217 3.06 22.35 -9.13
C ASN A 217 2.51 23.20 -10.30
N ASP A 218 3.37 23.74 -11.17
CA ASP A 218 2.93 24.63 -12.26
C ASP A 218 1.89 24.01 -13.21
N GLN A 219 1.92 22.67 -13.36
CA GLN A 219 1.01 21.88 -14.20
C GLN A 219 -0.15 21.27 -13.40
N CYS A 220 -0.12 21.36 -12.07
CA CYS A 220 -1.11 20.84 -11.13
C CYS A 220 -1.49 21.91 -10.10
N ARG A 221 -2.60 22.62 -10.34
CA ARG A 221 -3.08 23.70 -9.49
C ARG A 221 -4.17 23.25 -8.53
#